data_AF-A0A7D6HUI1-F1
#
_entry.id   AF-A0A7D6HUI1-F1
#
_cell.length_a   1.000
_cell.length_b   1.000
_cell.length_c   1.000
_cell.angle_alpha   90.00
_cell.angle_beta   90.00
_cell.angle_gamma   90.00
#
_symmetry.space_group_name_H-M   'P 1'
#
loop_
_entity.id
_entity.type
_entity.pdbx_description
1 polymer ?
#
loop_
_entity_poly.entity_id
_entity_poly.type
_entity_poly.pdbx_seq_one_letter_code
_entity_poly.pdbx_strand_id
1 'polypeptide(L)'
;MAFRSPAWHPFPPPWFGGPAPWGLGPAPWGWGPPPPPPLDWGAPLRDALAPFGGWGPWPPPVGWAAPTLNYLGFSVLPVWDPYYQEWGFWLYGVWVPLQPY
;
A
#
# COMPACT_ATOMS: atom_id res chain seq x y z
N MET A 1 -4.82 -13.58 1.02
CA MET A 1 -3.55 -12.87 1.27
C MET A 1 -3.43 -12.60 2.77
N ALA A 2 -2.31 -12.95 3.40
CA ALA A 2 -2.05 -12.62 4.80
C ALA A 2 -1.39 -11.22 4.87
N PHE A 3 -2.05 -10.27 5.53
CA PHE A 3 -1.49 -8.94 5.79
C PHE A 3 -0.36 -9.09 6.80
N ARG A 4 0.85 -8.70 6.40
CA ARG A 4 2.03 -8.79 7.27
C ARG A 4 2.51 -7.38 7.56
N SER A 5 2.56 -7.03 8.85
CA SER A 5 3.21 -5.82 9.34
C SER A 5 4.74 -6.00 9.27
N PRO A 6 5.55 -4.97 8.99
CA PRO A 6 6.99 -5.06 9.13
C PRO A 6 7.34 -5.09 10.61
N ALA A 7 8.53 -5.58 10.89
CA ALA A 7 9.19 -5.52 12.19
C ALA A 7 9.43 -4.09 12.72
N TRP A 8 9.04 -3.03 11.99
CA TRP A 8 9.22 -1.62 12.35
C TRP A 8 7.93 -0.87 12.68
N HIS A 9 6.78 -1.55 12.75
CA HIS A 9 5.55 -0.92 13.19
C HIS A 9 5.35 -1.23 14.68
N PRO A 10 5.60 -0.24 15.57
CA PRO A 10 5.67 -0.46 17.02
C PRO A 10 4.36 -0.90 17.69
N PHE A 11 3.30 -1.15 16.92
CA PHE A 11 2.00 -1.53 17.43
C PHE A 11 1.38 -2.65 16.61
N PRO A 12 0.61 -3.55 17.24
CA PRO A 12 -0.24 -4.49 16.53
C PRO A 12 -1.13 -3.71 15.55
N PRO A 13 -1.39 -4.26 14.34
CA PRO A 13 -2.23 -3.59 13.37
C PRO A 13 -3.60 -3.27 13.99
N PRO A 14 -4.25 -2.15 13.64
CA PRO A 14 -5.27 -1.60 14.52
C PRO A 14 -6.55 -2.43 14.62
N TRP A 15 -6.84 -3.32 13.65
CA TRP A 15 -7.92 -4.32 13.77
C TRP A 15 -7.58 -5.53 14.66
N PHE A 16 -6.33 -5.66 15.15
CA PHE A 16 -5.89 -6.62 16.16
C PHE A 16 -5.97 -6.05 17.59
N GLY A 17 -6.69 -4.93 17.79
CA GLY A 17 -6.89 -4.31 19.11
C GLY A 17 -5.89 -3.21 19.46
N GLY A 18 -5.10 -2.72 18.50
CA GLY A 18 -4.31 -1.50 18.66
C GLY A 18 -5.18 -0.23 18.52
N PRO A 19 -4.75 0.93 19.04
CA PRO A 19 -5.44 2.19 18.81
C PRO A 19 -5.55 2.48 17.31
N ALA A 20 -6.80 2.59 16.83
CA ALA A 20 -7.11 2.80 15.43
C ALA A 20 -6.75 4.24 14.98
N PRO A 21 -5.86 4.42 14.00
CA PRO A 21 -5.47 5.75 13.53
C PRO A 21 -6.54 6.45 12.66
N TRP A 22 -7.66 5.77 12.36
CA TRP A 22 -8.86 6.37 11.75
C TRP A 22 -9.90 6.83 12.80
N GLY A 23 -9.53 6.86 14.09
CA GLY A 23 -10.38 7.35 15.19
C GLY A 23 -11.20 6.27 15.89
N LEU A 24 -12.12 6.69 16.76
CA LEU A 24 -12.97 5.82 17.61
C LEU A 24 -14.09 5.08 16.85
N GLY A 25 -13.96 4.92 15.53
CA GLY A 25 -14.95 4.31 14.67
C GLY A 25 -14.47 3.00 14.03
N PRO A 26 -15.40 2.22 13.45
CA PRO A 26 -15.02 1.11 12.59
C PRO A 26 -14.15 1.61 11.43
N ALA A 27 -13.22 0.78 10.96
CA ALA A 27 -12.42 1.14 9.80
C ALA A 27 -13.34 1.39 8.59
N PRO A 28 -12.95 2.25 7.65
CA PRO A 28 -13.77 2.54 6.47
C PRO A 28 -14.05 1.32 5.59
N TRP A 29 -13.24 0.26 5.73
CA TRP A 29 -13.41 -1.05 5.09
C TRP A 29 -14.04 -2.12 6.00
N GLY A 30 -14.46 -1.78 7.21
CA GLY A 30 -15.05 -2.71 8.18
C GLY A 30 -14.03 -3.46 9.04
N TRP A 31 -14.38 -4.68 9.44
CA TRP A 31 -13.55 -5.51 10.32
C TRP A 31 -12.39 -6.18 9.59
N GLY A 32 -11.22 -6.19 10.22
CA GLY A 32 -10.02 -6.83 9.70
C GLY A 32 -9.12 -5.89 8.88
N PRO A 33 -8.17 -6.47 8.13
CA PRO A 33 -7.25 -5.69 7.29
C PRO A 33 -7.96 -5.00 6.12
N PRO A 34 -7.42 -3.86 5.62
CA PRO A 34 -7.92 -3.22 4.42
C PRO A 34 -7.86 -4.19 3.24
N PRO A 35 -8.87 -4.26 2.35
CA PRO A 35 -8.84 -5.17 1.23
C PRO A 35 -7.66 -4.88 0.28
N PRO A 36 -7.15 -5.85 -0.49
CA PRO A 36 -6.22 -5.51 -1.56
C PRO A 36 -6.88 -4.52 -2.55
N PRO A 37 -6.13 -3.59 -3.17
CA PRO A 37 -6.63 -2.75 -4.23
C PRO A 37 -7.15 -3.62 -5.39
N PRO A 38 -8.17 -3.16 -6.13
CA PRO A 38 -8.62 -3.86 -7.33
C PRO A 38 -7.50 -4.04 -8.36
N LEU A 39 -7.69 -5.01 -9.26
CA LEU A 39 -6.85 -5.14 -10.45
C LEU A 39 -6.81 -3.82 -11.23
N ASP A 40 -5.64 -3.49 -11.79
CA ASP A 40 -5.35 -2.24 -12.49
C ASP A 40 -5.50 -0.94 -11.68
N TRP A 41 -5.78 -0.98 -10.38
CA TRP A 41 -5.79 0.24 -9.55
C TRP A 41 -4.43 0.96 -9.54
N GLY A 42 -3.34 0.20 -9.72
CA GLY A 42 -2.00 0.72 -9.92
C GLY A 42 -1.73 1.34 -11.30
N ALA A 43 -2.69 1.42 -12.22
CA ALA A 43 -2.48 1.95 -13.57
C ALA A 43 -1.81 3.34 -13.61
N PRO A 44 -2.18 4.33 -12.76
CA PRO A 44 -1.49 5.63 -12.80
C PRO A 44 0.00 5.52 -12.41
N LEU A 45 0.32 4.61 -11.49
CA LEU A 45 1.68 4.31 -11.11
C LEU A 45 2.44 3.59 -12.24
N ARG A 46 1.79 2.65 -12.95
CA ARG A 46 2.35 1.99 -14.14
C ARG A 46 2.66 2.99 -15.24
N ASP A 47 1.72 3.88 -15.53
CA ASP A 47 1.85 4.88 -16.60
C ASP A 47 2.97 5.88 -16.26
N ALA A 48 3.13 6.24 -14.98
CA ALA A 48 4.26 7.05 -14.50
C ALA A 48 5.62 6.33 -14.61
N LEU A 49 5.64 4.99 -14.55
CA LEU A 49 6.85 4.18 -14.73
C LEU A 49 7.14 3.87 -16.21
N ALA A 50 6.19 4.05 -17.13
CA ALA A 50 6.33 3.70 -18.54
C ALA A 50 7.59 4.29 -19.20
N PRO A 51 7.99 5.56 -18.95
CA PRO A 51 9.23 6.12 -19.52
C PRO A 51 10.51 5.45 -19.03
N PHE A 52 10.44 4.67 -17.96
CA PHE A 52 11.60 4.07 -17.28
C PHE A 52 11.65 2.54 -17.39
N GLY A 53 10.96 1.97 -18.38
CA GLY A 53 10.88 0.52 -18.57
C GLY A 53 9.66 -0.14 -17.94
N GLY A 54 8.72 0.66 -17.41
CA GLY A 54 7.42 0.20 -16.97
C GLY A 54 7.40 -0.40 -15.56
N TRP A 55 6.25 -0.95 -15.20
CA TRP A 55 6.02 -1.58 -13.90
C TRP A 55 6.59 -2.99 -13.85
N GLY A 56 7.21 -3.35 -12.72
CA GLY A 56 7.53 -4.73 -12.40
C GLY A 56 8.03 -4.91 -10.97
N PRO A 57 8.53 -6.11 -10.62
CA PRO A 57 8.98 -6.45 -9.25
C PRO A 57 10.35 -5.85 -8.91
N TRP A 58 10.64 -4.64 -9.36
CA TRP A 58 11.91 -3.95 -9.16
C TRP A 58 11.70 -2.56 -8.54
N PRO A 59 12.72 -2.02 -7.84
CA PRO A 59 12.67 -0.69 -7.27
C PRO A 59 12.45 0.39 -8.32
N PRO A 60 11.90 1.56 -7.92
CA PRO A 60 11.78 2.68 -8.82
C PRO A 60 13.14 3.11 -9.39
N PRO A 61 13.14 3.67 -10.61
CA PRO A 61 14.32 4.27 -11.20
C PRO A 61 14.74 5.52 -10.42
N VAL A 62 16.03 5.87 -10.49
CA VAL A 62 16.56 7.08 -9.85
C VAL A 62 15.92 8.32 -10.48
N GLY A 63 15.46 9.26 -9.64
CA GLY A 63 14.80 10.50 -10.08
C GLY A 63 13.31 10.35 -10.40
N TRP A 64 12.76 9.15 -10.27
CA TRP A 64 11.33 8.91 -10.39
C TRP A 64 10.59 9.25 -9.09
N ALA A 65 9.37 9.77 -9.21
CA ALA A 65 8.50 10.07 -8.08
C ALA A 65 7.14 9.41 -8.27
N ALA A 66 6.66 8.72 -7.24
CA ALA A 66 5.37 8.05 -7.27
C ALA A 66 4.23 9.07 -7.29
N PRO A 67 3.20 8.89 -8.16
CA PRO A 67 1.97 9.62 -8.00
C PRO A 67 1.26 9.16 -6.72
N THR A 68 0.67 10.10 -5.99
CA THR A 68 -0.30 9.75 -4.93
C THR A 68 -1.53 9.12 -5.55
N LEU A 69 -2.03 8.05 -4.95
CA LEU A 69 -3.22 7.32 -5.37
C LEU A 69 -4.33 7.46 -4.32
N ASN A 70 -5.60 7.41 -4.75
CA ASN A 70 -6.74 7.43 -3.83
C ASN A 70 -7.23 6.01 -3.54
N TYR A 71 -7.01 5.55 -2.30
CA TYR A 71 -7.42 4.24 -1.84
C TYR A 71 -8.48 4.40 -0.76
N LEU A 72 -9.73 4.02 -1.06
CA LEU A 72 -10.88 4.14 -0.15
C LEU A 72 -11.07 5.55 0.45
N GLY A 73 -10.79 6.60 -0.34
CA GLY A 73 -10.87 7.99 0.11
C GLY A 73 -9.58 8.54 0.74
N PHE A 74 -8.54 7.70 0.93
CA PHE A 74 -7.25 8.12 1.47
C PHE A 74 -6.23 8.38 0.36
N SER A 75 -5.50 9.48 0.47
CA SER A 75 -4.32 9.72 -0.35
C SER A 75 -3.16 8.89 0.17
N VAL A 76 -2.68 7.94 -0.63
CA VAL A 76 -1.58 7.03 -0.30
C VAL A 76 -0.44 7.18 -1.29
N LEU A 77 0.80 6.99 -0.82
CA LEU A 77 1.98 7.04 -1.65
C LEU A 77 2.50 5.61 -1.89
N PRO A 78 2.43 5.10 -3.13
CA PRO A 78 3.03 3.82 -3.47
C PRO A 78 4.54 3.84 -3.33
N VAL A 79 5.10 2.76 -2.81
CA VAL A 79 6.54 2.52 -2.71
C VAL A 79 6.84 1.08 -3.09
N TRP A 80 8.05 0.85 -3.60
CA TRP A 80 8.59 -0.51 -3.70
C TRP A 80 9.27 -0.85 -2.38
N ASP A 81 8.88 -1.98 -1.78
CA ASP A 81 9.45 -2.42 -0.52
C ASP A 81 10.44 -3.59 -0.74
N PRO A 82 11.72 -3.45 -0.35
CA PRO A 82 12.72 -4.49 -0.56
C PRO A 82 12.50 -5.75 0.27
N TYR A 83 11.80 -5.65 1.39
CA TYR A 83 11.52 -6.79 2.27
C TYR A 83 10.41 -7.66 1.66
N TYR A 84 9.38 -7.05 1.08
CA TYR A 84 8.29 -7.78 0.42
C TYR A 84 8.56 -8.06 -1.07
N GLN A 85 9.56 -7.42 -1.68
CA GLN A 85 9.88 -7.49 -3.12
C GLN A 85 8.69 -7.14 -4.02
N GLU A 86 7.81 -6.27 -3.56
CA GLU A 86 6.59 -5.88 -4.27
C GLU A 86 6.31 -4.39 -4.11
N TRP A 87 5.45 -3.88 -5.00
CA TRP A 87 4.87 -2.56 -4.85
C TRP A 87 3.73 -2.61 -3.86
N GLY A 88 3.57 -1.55 -3.08
CA GLY A 88 2.47 -1.41 -2.15
C GLY A 88 2.47 -0.04 -1.51
N PHE A 89 1.69 0.14 -0.47
CA PHE A 89 1.71 1.36 0.33
C PHE A 89 1.41 1.06 1.78
N TRP A 90 1.87 1.98 2.63
CA TRP A 90 1.53 1.99 4.04
C TRP A 90 0.20 2.68 4.26
N LEU A 91 -0.76 1.95 4.80
CA LEU A 91 -1.99 2.51 5.31
C LEU A 91 -2.03 2.23 6.80
N TYR A 92 -1.84 3.26 7.64
CA TYR A 92 -2.11 3.13 9.07
C TYR A 92 -1.37 1.98 9.78
N GLY A 93 -0.10 1.77 9.43
CA GLY A 93 0.69 0.70 10.02
C GLY A 93 0.59 -0.64 9.28
N VAL A 94 0.06 -0.65 8.06
CA VAL A 94 -0.29 -1.87 7.34
C VAL A 94 0.23 -1.81 5.94
N TRP A 95 0.85 -2.91 5.51
CA TRP A 95 1.27 -3.06 4.14
C TRP A 95 0.08 -3.48 3.32
N VAL A 96 -0.28 -2.65 2.34
CA VAL A 96 -1.28 -3.00 1.36
C VAL A 96 -0.54 -3.28 0.05
N PRO A 97 -0.45 -4.55 -0.37
CA PRO A 97 0.24 -4.89 -1.60
C PRO A 97 -0.54 -4.38 -2.80
N LEU A 98 0.17 -3.79 -3.75
CA LEU A 98 -0.37 -3.51 -5.08
C LEU A 98 -0.26 -4.79 -5.89
N GLN A 99 -1.41 -5.37 -6.20
CA GLN A 99 -1.44 -6.59 -6.98
C GLN A 99 -0.75 -6.34 -8.34
N PRO A 100 0.22 -7.17 -8.74
CA PRO A 100 0.55 -7.28 -10.15
C PRO A 100 -0.65 -7.99 -10.79
N TYR A 101 -1.33 -7.28 -11.68
CA TYR A 101 -2.25 -7.78 -12.73
C TYR A 101 -3.01 -9.10 -12.48
#